data_AF-A0A7C5T3Z0-F1
#
_entry.id   AF-A0A7C5T3Z0-F1
#
_cell.length_a   1.000
_cell.length_b   1.000
_cell.length_c   1.000
_cell.angle_alpha   90.00
_cell.angle_beta   90.00
_cell.angle_gamma   90.00
#
_symmetry.space_group_name_H-M   'P 1'
#
loop_
_entity.id
_entity.type
_entity.pdbx_description
1 polymer ?
#
loop_
_entity_poly.entity_id
_entity_poly.type
_entity_poly.pdbx_seq_one_letter_code
_entity_poly.pdbx_strand_id
1 'polypeptide(L)'
;MEKVEFISSEVARYVEKRLGDVAKRVTVSVSFSEKGVEVDVDIEASVLVDDSYLQKVADEAAELGVCIADVIHERGWPIGRGEIARCFAK
;
A
#
# COMPACT_ATOMS: atom_id res chain seq x y z
N MET A 1 -7.51 -0.14 -15.68
CA MET A 1 -7.07 -0.27 -14.29
C MET A 1 -7.91 0.67 -13.46
N GLU A 2 -8.65 0.12 -12.51
CA GLU A 2 -9.45 0.92 -11.58
C GLU A 2 -8.55 1.56 -10.50
N LYS A 3 -9.03 2.62 -9.83
CA LYS A 3 -8.27 3.30 -8.77
C LYS A 3 -7.84 2.35 -7.64
N VAL A 4 -8.70 1.38 -7.31
CA VAL A 4 -8.46 0.36 -6.28
C VAL A 4 -7.32 -0.57 -6.70
N GLU A 5 -7.36 -1.07 -7.95
CA GLU A 5 -6.29 -1.91 -8.51
C GLU A 5 -4.95 -1.16 -8.57
N PHE A 6 -4.98 0.13 -8.90
CA PHE A 6 -3.77 0.94 -8.93
C PHE A 6 -3.15 1.08 -7.54
N ILE A 7 -3.95 1.49 -6.54
CA ILE A 7 -3.48 1.63 -5.16
C ILE A 7 -2.94 0.29 -4.64
N SER A 8 -3.72 -0.79 -4.79
CA SER A 8 -3.32 -2.11 -4.31
C SER A 8 -2.03 -2.59 -4.98
N SER A 9 -1.84 -2.31 -6.27
CA SER A 9 -0.60 -2.66 -6.99
C SER A 9 0.63 -1.89 -6.49
N GLU A 10 0.49 -0.59 -6.19
CA GLU A 10 1.62 0.22 -5.71
C GLU A 10 1.98 -0.13 -4.25
N VAL A 11 0.98 -0.43 -3.42
CA VAL A 11 1.17 -0.92 -2.04
C VAL A 11 1.83 -2.30 -2.04
N ALA A 12 1.32 -3.25 -2.83
CA ALA A 12 1.92 -4.59 -2.94
C ALA A 12 3.39 -4.49 -3.40
N ARG A 13 3.66 -3.65 -4.40
CA ARG A 13 5.02 -3.40 -4.89
C ARG A 13 5.95 -2.80 -3.83
N TYR A 14 5.42 -1.94 -2.95
CA TYR A 14 6.19 -1.42 -1.81
C TYR A 14 6.60 -2.54 -0.86
N VAL A 15 5.66 -3.42 -0.50
CA VAL A 15 5.91 -4.57 0.38
C VAL A 15 6.93 -5.54 -0.25
N GLU A 16 6.76 -5.87 -1.53
CA GLU A 16 7.69 -6.73 -2.28
C GLU A 16 9.12 -6.17 -2.29
N LYS A 17 9.28 -4.84 -2.44
CA LYS A 17 10.61 -4.21 -2.38
C LYS A 17 11.24 -4.25 -0.98
N ARG A 18 10.42 -4.18 0.08
CA ARG A 18 10.88 -4.17 1.48
C ARG A 18 11.22 -5.58 1.99
N LEU A 19 10.43 -6.57 1.61
CA LEU A 19 10.54 -7.94 2.13
C LEU A 19 11.18 -8.92 1.15
N GLY A 20 11.23 -8.60 -0.15
CA GLY A 20 11.79 -9.48 -1.17
C GLY A 20 11.12 -10.86 -1.17
N ASP A 21 11.94 -11.90 -1.32
CA ASP A 21 11.50 -13.31 -1.36
C ASP A 21 10.91 -13.82 -0.03
N VAL A 22 10.93 -12.99 1.01
CA VAL A 22 10.45 -13.37 2.34
C VAL A 22 8.94 -13.21 2.47
N ALA A 23 8.34 -12.30 1.69
CA ALA A 23 6.89 -12.19 1.54
C ALA A 23 6.40 -13.29 0.59
N LYS A 24 5.62 -14.23 1.11
CA LYS A 24 4.98 -15.30 0.32
C LYS A 24 3.70 -14.83 -0.34
N ARG A 25 2.93 -14.00 0.38
CA ARG A 25 1.68 -13.43 -0.09
C ARG A 25 1.50 -12.05 0.51
N VAL A 26 1.03 -11.12 -0.32
CA VAL A 26 0.62 -9.78 0.11
C VAL A 26 -0.80 -9.59 -0.36
N THR A 27 -1.71 -9.35 0.57
CA THR A 27 -3.12 -9.05 0.28
C THR A 27 -3.35 -7.59 0.65
N VAL A 28 -3.80 -6.79 -0.32
CA VAL A 28 -4.12 -5.38 -0.11
C VAL A 28 -5.59 -5.16 -0.40
N SER A 29 -6.33 -4.71 0.61
CA SER A 29 -7.73 -4.32 0.50
C SER A 29 -7.84 -2.80 0.58
N VAL A 30 -8.56 -2.20 -0.36
CA VAL A 30 -8.77 -0.74 -0.40
C VAL A 30 -10.26 -0.46 -0.45
N SER A 31 -10.75 0.25 0.55
CA SER A 31 -12.18 0.58 0.70
C SER A 31 -12.35 2.09 0.75
N PHE A 32 -13.20 2.62 -0.12
CA PHE A 32 -13.58 4.04 -0.11
C PHE A 32 -14.92 4.19 0.62
N SER A 33 -14.97 5.07 1.60
CA SER A 33 -16.19 5.43 2.34
C SER A 33 -16.39 6.94 2.36
N GLU A 34 -17.55 7.40 2.82
CA GLU A 34 -17.81 8.84 3.05
C GLU A 34 -16.89 9.43 4.13
N LYS A 35 -16.31 8.59 5.00
CA LYS A 35 -15.41 9.00 6.08
C LYS A 35 -13.94 9.08 5.65
N GLY A 36 -13.61 8.63 4.44
CA GLY A 36 -12.24 8.55 3.93
C GLY A 36 -11.94 7.19 3.30
N VAL A 37 -10.65 6.92 3.11
CA VAL A 37 -10.17 5.63 2.62
C VAL A 37 -9.67 4.76 3.78
N GLU A 38 -9.91 3.47 3.68
CA GLU A 38 -9.32 2.45 4.54
C GLU A 38 -8.48 1.51 3.66
N VAL A 39 -7.23 1.28 4.08
CA VAL A 39 -6.29 0.39 3.40
C VAL A 39 -5.79 -0.63 4.40
N ASP A 40 -6.12 -1.89 4.17
CA ASP A 40 -5.65 -3.03 4.96
C ASP A 40 -4.59 -3.79 4.17
N VAL A 41 -3.46 -4.06 4.83
CA VAL A 41 -2.34 -4.82 4.25
C VAL A 41 -2.09 -6.04 5.11
N ASP A 42 -2.32 -7.22 4.55
CA ASP A 42 -2.01 -8.50 5.16
C ASP A 42 -0.80 -9.13 4.45
N ILE A 43 0.20 -9.51 5.23
CA ILE A 43 1.48 -10.03 4.74
C ILE A 43 1.69 -11.43 5.32
N GLU A 44 1.66 -12.43 4.45
CA GLU A 44 2.09 -13.78 4.78
C GLU A 44 3.58 -13.92 4.47
N ALA A 45 4.41 -14.16 5.48
CA ALA A 45 5.86 -14.27 5.33
C ALA A 45 6.42 -15.61 5.82
N SER A 46 7.72 -15.80 5.59
CA SER A 46 8.49 -16.88 6.23
C SER A 46 8.50 -16.74 7.75
N VAL A 47 8.46 -17.87 8.48
CA VAL A 47 8.57 -17.97 9.95
C VAL A 47 9.87 -17.40 10.53
N LEU A 48 10.83 -17.06 9.68
CA LEU A 48 12.12 -16.49 10.07
C LEU A 48 12.08 -14.97 10.23
N VAL A 49 10.96 -14.31 9.90
CA VAL A 49 10.82 -12.86 10.07
C VAL A 49 10.18 -12.55 11.40
N ASP A 50 10.70 -11.52 12.04
CA ASP A 50 10.13 -10.96 13.24
C ASP A 50 8.75 -10.33 12.97
N ASP A 51 7.74 -10.74 13.73
CA ASP A 51 6.36 -10.27 13.57
C ASP A 51 6.24 -8.75 13.74
N SER A 52 7.06 -8.13 14.61
CA SER A 52 7.03 -6.66 14.80
C SER A 52 7.58 -5.92 13.57
N TYR A 53 8.53 -6.53 12.86
CA TYR A 53 9.00 -6.01 11.59
C TYR A 53 7.93 -6.15 10.49
N LEU A 54 7.23 -7.28 10.41
CA LEU A 54 6.13 -7.46 9.46
C LEU A 54 5.00 -6.46 9.70
N GLN A 55 4.60 -6.29 10.96
CA GLN A 55 3.57 -5.32 11.33
C GLN A 55 3.99 -3.90 10.97
N LYS A 56 5.24 -3.51 11.24
CA LYS A 56 5.77 -2.21 10.82
C LYS A 56 5.71 -2.01 9.30
N VAL A 57 6.09 -3.02 8.52
CA VAL A 57 6.03 -2.93 7.05
C VAL A 57 4.58 -2.84 6.55
N ALA A 58 3.65 -3.57 7.17
CA ALA A 58 2.23 -3.49 6.86
C ALA A 58 1.66 -2.10 7.17
N ASP A 59 1.98 -1.52 8.33
CA ASP A 59 1.55 -0.18 8.73
C ASP A 59 2.08 0.89 7.77
N GLU A 60 3.37 0.85 7.43
CA GLU A 60 3.97 1.75 6.44
C GLU A 60 3.31 1.61 5.04
N ALA A 61 2.98 0.38 4.65
CA ALA A 61 2.33 0.10 3.38
C ALA A 61 0.88 0.59 3.35
N ALA A 62 0.15 0.49 4.47
CA ALA A 62 -1.20 1.04 4.62
C ALA A 62 -1.17 2.57 4.53
N GLU A 63 -0.24 3.24 5.24
CA GLU A 63 -0.05 4.69 5.15
C GLU A 63 0.25 5.16 3.72
N LEU A 64 1.08 4.40 2.98
CA LEU A 64 1.36 4.67 1.58
C LEU A 64 0.07 4.61 0.75
N GLY A 65 -0.75 3.57 0.94
CA GLY A 65 -2.03 3.40 0.24
C GLY A 65 -3.00 4.55 0.52
N VAL A 66 -3.09 4.99 1.78
CA VAL A 66 -3.90 6.15 2.18
C VAL A 66 -3.40 7.42 1.49
N CYS A 67 -2.09 7.69 1.50
CA CYS A 67 -1.52 8.85 0.82
C CYS A 67 -1.82 8.87 -0.68
N ILE A 68 -1.75 7.72 -1.36
CA ILE A 68 -2.09 7.61 -2.78
C ILE A 68 -3.58 7.89 -3.00
N ALA A 69 -4.45 7.34 -2.16
CA ALA A 69 -5.89 7.58 -2.24
C ALA A 69 -6.24 9.06 -2.04
N ASP A 70 -5.57 9.74 -1.10
CA ASP A 70 -5.75 11.19 -0.87
C ASP A 70 -5.33 11.99 -2.10
N VAL A 71 -4.19 11.66 -2.73
CA VAL A 71 -3.77 12.28 -4.00
C VAL A 71 -4.83 12.09 -5.08
N ILE A 72 -5.41 10.90 -5.20
CA ILE A 72 -6.47 10.61 -6.17
C ILE A 72 -7.73 11.42 -5.85
N HIS A 73 -8.07 11.58 -4.57
CA HIS A 73 -9.22 12.36 -4.13
C HIS A 73 -9.03 13.86 -4.44
N GLU A 74 -7.82 14.40 -4.22
CA GLU A 74 -7.48 15.81 -4.46
C GLU A 74 -7.38 16.17 -5.95
N ARG A 75 -6.70 15.33 -6.75
CA ARG A 75 -6.35 15.63 -8.16
C ARG A 75 -7.32 15.03 -9.17
N GLY A 76 -8.13 14.07 -8.73
CA GLY A 76 -8.97 13.26 -9.60
C GLY A 76 -8.21 12.10 -10.24
N TRP A 77 -8.95 11.09 -10.67
CA TRP A 77 -8.43 9.95 -11.43
C TRP A 77 -8.61 10.20 -12.94
N PRO A 78 -7.65 9.85 -13.82
CA PRO A 78 -6.41 9.12 -13.57
C PRO A 78 -5.22 9.97 -13.11
N ILE A 79 -4.28 9.34 -12.39
CA ILE A 79 -3.00 9.94 -11.98
C ILE A 79 -1.81 9.08 -12.44
N GLY A 80 -0.65 9.71 -12.60
CA GLY A 80 0.63 9.08 -12.88
C GLY A 80 1.52 8.90 -11.65
N ARG A 81 2.52 8.03 -11.76
CA ARG A 81 3.47 7.73 -10.66
C ARG A 81 4.26 8.94 -10.14
N GLY A 82 4.49 9.95 -10.98
CA GLY A 82 5.18 11.17 -10.55
C GLY A 82 4.40 11.96 -9.49
N GLU A 83 3.07 11.83 -9.47
CA GLU A 83 2.19 12.59 -8.60
C GLU A 83 2.11 11.97 -7.19
N ILE A 84 2.36 10.67 -7.11
CA ILE A 84 2.41 9.92 -5.85
C ILE A 84 3.84 9.76 -5.32
N ALA A 85 4.85 10.30 -6.01
CA ALA A 85 6.25 10.19 -5.58
C ALA A 85 6.46 10.69 -4.14
N ARG A 86 5.68 11.69 -3.71
CA ARG A 86 5.68 12.21 -2.33
C ARG A 86 5.31 11.16 -1.28
N CYS A 87 4.48 10.17 -1.65
CA CYS A 87 4.03 9.13 -0.73
C CYS A 87 5.12 8.09 -0.42
N PHE A 88 6.15 7.99 -1.26
CA PHE A 88 7.25 7.02 -1.09
C PHE A 88 8.49 7.61 -0.39
N ALA A 89 8.50 8.91 -0.06
CA ALA A 89 9.66 9.61 0.47
C ALA A 89 9.78 9.54 2.01
N LYS A 90 9.01 8.68 2.67
CA LYS A 90 9.06 8.46 4.12
C LYS A 90 10.10 7.41 4.50
#